data_AF-A0A2M8H7G1-F1
#
_entry.id   AF-A0A2M8H7G1-F1
#
_cell.length_a   1.000
_cell.length_b   1.000
_cell.length_c   1.000
_cell.angle_alpha   90.00
_cell.angle_beta   90.00
_cell.angle_gamma   90.00
#
_symmetry.space_group_name_H-M   'P 1'
#
loop_
_entity.id
_entity.type
_entity.pdbx_description
1 polymer ?
#
loop_
_entity_poly.entity_id
_entity_poly.type
_entity_poly.pdbx_seq_one_letter_code
_entity_poly.pdbx_strand_id
1 'polypeptide(L)'
;MSMTGSVQPGTERETRQRQLLGLGRLILQQARAGQWDAVRLTDQRLAQFIGHVRQQPGLWDALAPARDQVRAWHQDAFALCEQETRQRKQEWQSLSDKREGLQAYDEAQEWA
;
A
#
# COMPACT_ATOMS: atom_id res chain seq x y z
N MET A 1 9.77 -35.37 -26.66
CA MET A 1 8.94 -35.27 -25.44
C MET A 1 8.62 -33.80 -25.25
N SER A 2 7.56 -33.32 -25.91
CA SER A 2 7.17 -31.91 -25.92
C SER A 2 5.87 -31.79 -25.14
N MET A 3 5.93 -31.19 -23.95
CA MET A 3 4.76 -30.68 -23.23
C MET A 3 4.94 -29.18 -23.03
N THR A 4 4.88 -28.43 -24.13
CA THR A 4 4.58 -27.00 -24.07
C THR A 4 3.08 -26.91 -23.87
N GLY A 5 2.66 -26.94 -22.60
CA GLY A 5 1.27 -26.68 -22.22
C GLY A 5 0.91 -25.27 -22.66
N SER A 6 0.17 -25.16 -23.75
CA SER A 6 -0.49 -23.93 -24.18
C SER A 6 -1.52 -23.57 -23.12
N VAL A 7 -1.14 -22.65 -22.23
CA VAL A 7 -2.10 -22.06 -21.29
C VAL A 7 -3.20 -21.44 -22.13
N GLN A 8 -4.44 -21.91 -21.94
CA GLN A 8 -5.57 -21.39 -22.70
C GLN A 8 -5.73 -19.89 -22.36
N PRO A 9 -5.99 -19.02 -23.36
CA PRO A 9 -6.08 -17.57 -23.16
C PRO A 9 -7.06 -17.13 -22.07
N GLY A 10 -8.15 -17.90 -21.88
CA GLY A 10 -9.13 -17.66 -20.80
C GLY A 10 -8.57 -17.92 -19.41
N THR A 11 -7.80 -19.00 -19.24
CA THR A 11 -7.22 -19.41 -17.94
C THR A 11 -6.11 -18.45 -17.51
N GLU A 12 -5.33 -17.93 -18.45
CA GLU A 12 -4.32 -16.90 -18.16
C GLU A 12 -4.99 -15.61 -17.67
N ARG A 13 -6.00 -15.12 -18.38
CA ARG A 13 -6.74 -13.91 -17.99
C ARG A 13 -7.31 -14.04 -16.57
N GLU A 14 -8.01 -15.12 -16.28
CA GLU A 14 -8.61 -15.35 -14.95
C GLU A 14 -7.56 -15.42 -13.84
N THR A 15 -6.40 -16.04 -14.12
CA THR A 15 -5.30 -16.12 -13.17
C THR A 15 -4.73 -14.75 -12.88
N ARG A 16 -4.48 -13.95 -13.91
CA ARG A 16 -3.96 -12.57 -13.77
C ARG A 16 -4.97 -11.67 -13.07
N GLN A 17 -6.26 -11.82 -13.36
CA GLN A 17 -7.33 -11.12 -12.66
C GLN A 17 -7.36 -11.44 -11.18
N ARG A 18 -7.30 -12.73 -10.80
CA ARG A 18 -7.25 -13.15 -9.39
C ARG A 18 -6.02 -12.62 -8.67
N GLN A 19 -4.85 -12.66 -9.33
CA GLN A 19 -3.61 -12.10 -8.77
C GLN A 19 -3.73 -10.60 -8.53
N LEU A 20 -4.22 -9.84 -9.52
CA LEU A 20 -4.41 -8.39 -9.42
C LEU A 20 -5.36 -8.02 -8.27
N LEU A 21 -6.53 -8.65 -8.22
CA LEU A 21 -7.53 -8.41 -7.18
C LEU A 21 -7.02 -8.84 -5.80
N GLY A 22 -6.29 -9.97 -5.73
CA GLY A 22 -5.69 -10.45 -4.49
C GLY A 22 -4.68 -9.44 -3.91
N LEU A 23 -3.81 -8.89 -4.75
CA LEU A 23 -2.84 -7.88 -4.34
C LEU A 23 -3.51 -6.59 -3.85
N GLY A 24 -4.48 -6.07 -4.60
CA GLY A 24 -5.20 -4.85 -4.19
C GLY A 24 -5.99 -5.02 -2.90
N ARG A 25 -6.66 -6.16 -2.71
CA ARG A 25 -7.38 -6.48 -1.47
C ARG A 25 -6.43 -6.61 -0.29
N LEU A 26 -5.28 -7.26 -0.49
CA LEU A 26 -4.28 -7.43 0.56
C LEU A 26 -3.72 -6.10 1.04
N ILE A 27 -3.42 -5.16 0.12
CA ILE A 27 -2.98 -3.80 0.47
C ILE A 27 -4.01 -3.12 1.39
N LEU A 28 -5.29 -3.14 1.02
CA LEU A 28 -6.34 -2.53 1.82
C LEU A 28 -6.49 -3.20 3.20
N GLN A 29 -6.41 -4.53 3.27
CA GLN A 29 -6.48 -5.25 4.54
C GLN A 29 -5.30 -4.90 5.46
N GLN A 30 -4.08 -4.84 4.92
CA GLN A 30 -2.89 -4.47 5.67
C GLN A 30 -2.96 -3.01 6.15
N ALA A 31 -3.44 -2.09 5.32
CA ALA A 31 -3.64 -0.70 5.70
C ALA A 31 -4.66 -0.55 6.84
N ARG A 32 -5.79 -1.25 6.77
CA ARG A 32 -6.79 -1.28 7.85
C ARG A 32 -6.24 -1.87 9.16
N ALA A 33 -5.27 -2.78 9.05
CA ALA A 33 -4.60 -3.39 10.20
C ALA A 33 -3.38 -2.60 10.71
N GLY A 34 -3.06 -1.44 10.12
CA GLY A 34 -1.89 -0.64 10.49
C GLY A 34 -0.53 -1.28 10.15
N GLN A 35 -0.51 -2.26 9.24
CA GLN A 35 0.69 -3.02 8.88
C GLN A 35 1.47 -2.30 7.76
N TRP A 36 2.00 -1.11 8.06
CA TRP A 36 2.53 -0.18 7.04
C TRP A 36 3.72 -0.72 6.23
N ASP A 37 4.62 -1.47 6.86
CA ASP A 37 5.70 -2.14 6.12
C ASP A 37 5.18 -3.21 5.17
N ALA A 38 4.15 -3.94 5.58
CA ALA A 38 3.52 -4.94 4.73
C ALA A 38 2.80 -4.29 3.55
N VAL A 39 2.10 -3.15 3.78
CA VAL A 39 1.50 -2.33 2.72
C VAL A 39 2.56 -1.94 1.69
N ARG A 40 3.70 -1.39 2.13
CA ARG A 40 4.81 -0.99 1.24
C ARG A 40 5.33 -2.17 0.40
N LEU A 41 5.54 -3.33 1.02
CA LEU A 41 6.03 -4.52 0.30
C LEU A 41 5.01 -5.05 -0.71
N THR A 42 3.72 -5.06 -0.36
CA THR A 42 2.66 -5.52 -1.26
C THR A 42 2.43 -4.54 -2.41
N ASP A 43 2.52 -3.22 -2.16
CA ASP A 43 2.43 -2.19 -3.19
C ASP A 43 3.55 -2.30 -4.22
N GLN A 44 4.79 -2.56 -3.78
CA GLN A 44 5.92 -2.85 -4.68
C GLN A 44 5.65 -4.08 -5.56
N ARG A 45 5.09 -5.15 -5.01
CA ARG A 45 4.70 -6.35 -5.77
C ARG A 45 3.58 -6.06 -6.77
N LEU A 46 2.61 -5.23 -6.40
CA LEU A 46 1.54 -4.77 -7.30
C LEU A 46 2.10 -3.96 -8.46
N ALA A 47 3.00 -3.01 -8.19
CA ALA A 47 3.66 -2.20 -9.22
C ALA A 47 4.45 -3.08 -10.21
N GLN A 48 5.21 -4.05 -9.70
CA GLN A 48 5.90 -5.03 -10.53
C GLN A 48 4.92 -5.85 -11.39
N PHE A 49 3.87 -6.40 -10.78
CA PHE A 49 2.84 -7.16 -11.50
C PHE A 49 2.22 -6.34 -12.64
N ILE A 50 1.81 -5.11 -12.36
CA ILE A 50 1.26 -4.18 -13.34
C ILE A 50 2.28 -3.91 -14.46
N GLY A 51 3.56 -3.69 -14.11
CA GLY A 51 4.64 -3.50 -15.07
C GLY A 51 4.75 -4.65 -16.08
N HIS A 52 4.65 -5.89 -15.62
CA HIS A 52 4.69 -7.07 -16.50
C HIS A 52 3.42 -7.18 -17.36
N VAL A 53 2.23 -7.02 -16.78
CA VAL A 53 0.96 -7.18 -17.53
C VAL A 53 0.79 -6.09 -18.59
N ARG A 54 1.28 -4.87 -18.34
CA ARG A 54 1.24 -3.78 -19.33
C ARG A 54 2.00 -4.07 -20.62
N GLN A 55 2.95 -5.01 -20.61
CA GLN A 55 3.67 -5.45 -21.81
C GLN A 55 2.80 -6.29 -22.75
N GLN A 56 1.58 -6.66 -22.32
CA GLN A 56 0.62 -7.45 -23.08
C GLN A 56 -0.69 -6.66 -23.25
N PRO A 57 -0.81 -5.79 -24.28
CA PRO A 57 -1.93 -4.85 -24.41
C PRO A 57 -3.32 -5.48 -24.37
N GLY A 58 -3.52 -6.61 -25.08
CA GLY A 58 -4.81 -7.30 -25.07
C GLY A 58 -5.22 -7.83 -23.70
N LEU A 59 -4.26 -8.35 -22.92
CA LEU A 59 -4.50 -8.79 -21.55
C LEU A 59 -4.73 -7.59 -20.61
N TRP A 60 -3.95 -6.52 -20.77
CA TRP A 60 -4.09 -5.29 -20.01
C TRP A 60 -5.48 -4.66 -20.15
N ASP A 61 -5.98 -4.60 -21.38
CA ASP A 61 -7.32 -4.08 -21.68
C ASP A 61 -8.41 -5.00 -21.12
N ALA A 62 -8.26 -6.32 -21.29
CA ALA A 62 -9.20 -7.31 -20.76
C ALA A 62 -9.32 -7.30 -19.21
N LEU A 63 -8.32 -6.74 -18.52
CA LEU A 63 -8.27 -6.59 -17.06
C LEU A 63 -8.79 -5.23 -16.56
N ALA A 64 -9.29 -4.34 -17.43
CA ALA A 64 -9.78 -3.01 -17.04
C ALA A 64 -10.71 -3.01 -15.80
N PRO A 65 -11.75 -3.87 -15.70
CA PRO A 65 -12.62 -3.88 -14.53
C PRO A 65 -11.88 -4.21 -13.21
N ALA A 66 -10.92 -5.12 -13.27
CA ALA A 66 -10.12 -5.49 -12.11
C ALA A 66 -9.14 -4.35 -11.72
N ARG A 67 -8.60 -3.63 -12.70
CA ARG A 67 -7.76 -2.45 -12.46
C ARG A 67 -8.53 -1.33 -11.77
N ASP A 68 -9.78 -1.09 -12.18
CA ASP A 68 -10.62 -0.07 -11.56
C ASP A 68 -10.94 -0.42 -10.10
N GLN A 69 -11.27 -1.68 -9.83
CA GLN A 69 -11.48 -2.14 -8.46
C GLN A 69 -10.24 -2.02 -7.58
N VAL A 70 -9.06 -2.37 -8.11
CA VAL A 70 -7.79 -2.22 -7.39
C VAL A 70 -7.47 -0.75 -7.14
N ARG A 71 -7.77 0.15 -8.09
CA ARG A 71 -7.60 1.59 -7.92
C ARG A 71 -8.43 2.13 -6.76
N ALA A 72 -9.70 1.71 -6.65
CA ALA A 72 -10.55 2.10 -5.54
C ALA A 72 -9.98 1.62 -4.19
N TRP A 73 -9.56 0.36 -4.08
CA TRP A 73 -8.94 -0.15 -2.85
C TRP A 73 -7.62 0.53 -2.52
N HIS A 74 -6.84 0.91 -3.52
CA HIS A 74 -5.59 1.64 -3.34
C HIS A 74 -5.82 3.06 -2.83
N GLN A 75 -6.84 3.75 -3.35
CA GLN A 75 -7.25 5.07 -2.84
C GLN A 75 -7.69 5.00 -1.38
N ASP A 76 -8.48 4.00 -1.01
CA ASP A 76 -8.88 3.77 0.39
C ASP A 76 -7.66 3.51 1.29
N ALA A 77 -6.73 2.66 0.84
CA ALA A 77 -5.50 2.36 1.58
C ALA A 77 -4.61 3.60 1.73
N PHE A 78 -4.52 4.43 0.69
CA PHE A 78 -3.76 5.68 0.70
C PHE A 78 -4.33 6.67 1.71
N ALA A 79 -5.66 6.83 1.78
CA ALA A 79 -6.30 7.68 2.77
C ALA A 79 -5.98 7.24 4.22
N LEU A 80 -5.91 5.93 4.47
CA LEU A 80 -5.51 5.39 5.78
C LEU A 80 -4.04 5.73 6.10
N CYS A 81 -3.13 5.62 5.12
CA CYS A 81 -1.74 6.02 5.29
C CYS A 81 -1.59 7.52 5.58
N GLU A 82 -2.38 8.38 4.93
CA GLU A 82 -2.39 9.82 5.19
C GLU A 82 -2.89 10.14 6.59
N GLN A 83 -3.94 9.45 7.04
CA GLN A 83 -4.46 9.58 8.41
C GLN A 83 -3.40 9.20 9.44
N GLU A 84 -2.77 8.03 9.31
CA GLU A 84 -1.70 7.59 10.21
C GLU A 84 -0.55 8.61 10.24
N THR A 85 -0.11 9.08 9.07
CA THR A 85 0.97 10.06 8.98
C THR A 85 0.62 11.34 9.73
N ARG A 86 -0.62 11.80 9.63
CA ARG A 86 -1.11 12.97 10.36
C ARG A 86 -1.11 12.72 11.87
N GLN A 87 -1.60 11.56 12.30
CA GLN A 87 -1.60 11.18 13.71
C GLN A 87 -0.18 11.14 14.29
N ARG A 88 0.75 10.46 13.61
CA ARG A 88 2.15 10.38 14.06
C ARG A 88 2.83 11.74 14.14
N LYS A 89 2.54 12.65 13.21
CA LYS A 89 3.03 14.04 13.27
C LYS A 89 2.50 14.79 14.48
N GLN A 90 1.21 14.64 14.81
CA GLN A 90 0.61 15.26 15.99
C GLN A 90 1.20 14.69 17.29
N GLU A 91 1.36 13.37 17.37
CA GLU A 91 1.99 12.69 18.51
C GLU A 91 3.43 13.18 18.70
N TRP A 92 4.21 13.26 17.61
CA TRP A 92 5.57 13.79 17.64
C TRP A 92 5.63 15.24 18.14
N GLN A 93 4.76 16.11 17.64
CA GLN A 93 4.72 17.51 18.08
C GLN A 93 4.41 17.61 19.57
N SER A 94 3.40 16.87 20.05
CA SER A 94 3.04 16.86 21.47
C SER A 94 4.19 16.38 22.37
N LEU A 95 4.98 15.40 21.92
CA LEU A 95 6.17 14.95 22.65
C LEU A 95 7.29 16.00 22.63
N SER A 96 7.48 16.70 21.52
CA SER A 96 8.46 17.80 21.43
C SER A 96 8.10 18.94 22.37
N ASP A 97 6.84 19.38 22.37
CA ASP A 97 6.36 20.47 23.23
C ASP A 97 6.53 20.14 24.72
N LYS A 98 6.24 18.88 25.11
CA LYS A 98 6.47 18.43 26.49
C LYS A 98 7.93 18.45 26.88
N ARG A 99 8.83 18.07 25.97
CA ARG A 99 10.27 18.10 26.21
C ARG A 99 10.78 19.54 26.36
N GLU A 100 10.34 20.46 25.51
CA GLU A 100 10.66 21.89 25.63
C GLU A 100 10.15 22.47 26.95
N GLY A 101 8.93 22.11 27.35
CA GLY A 101 8.39 22.49 28.66
C GLY A 101 9.26 21.98 29.81
N LEU A 102 9.65 20.70 29.80
CA LEU A 102 10.54 20.12 30.82
C LEU A 102 11.91 20.82 30.85
N GLN A 103 12.52 21.05 29.69
CA GLN A 103 13.81 21.74 29.61
C GLN A 103 13.71 23.19 30.12
N ALA A 104 12.62 23.89 29.85
CA ALA A 104 12.39 25.24 30.37
C ALA A 104 12.25 25.27 31.90
N TYR A 105 11.67 24.22 32.51
CA TYR A 105 11.63 24.08 33.97
C TYR A 105 13.00 23.77 34.57
N ASP A 106 13.81 22.92 33.92
CA ASP A 106 15.17 22.61 34.34
C ASP A 106 16.07 23.86 34.28
N GLU A 107 16.02 24.63 33.19
CA GLU A 107 16.76 25.90 33.05
C GLU A 107 16.34 26.95 34.09
N ALA A 108 15.04 27.01 34.43
CA ALA A 108 14.54 27.91 35.48
C ALA A 108 15.01 27.51 36.89
N GLN A 109 15.27 26.22 37.16
CA GLN A 109 15.85 25.77 38.42
C GLN A 109 17.35 26.04 38.53
N GLU A 110 18.11 26.03 37.43
CA GLU A 110 19.54 26.35 37.44
C GLU A 110 19.84 27.84 37.73
N TRP A 111 18.84 28.72 37.56
CA TRP A 111 18.98 30.17 37.76
C TRP A 111 18.44 30.67 39.10
N ALA A 112 17.97 29.77 39.97
CA ALA A 112 17.48 30.06 41.33
C ALA A 112 18.52 29.65 42.39
#